data_AF-A0A971WPT8-F1
#
_entry.id   AF-A0A971WPT8-F1
#
_cell.length_a   1.000
_cell.length_b   1.000
_cell.length_c   1.000
_cell.angle_alpha   90.00
_cell.angle_beta   90.00
_cell.angle_gamma   90.00
#
_symmetry.space_group_name_H-M   'P 1'
#
loop_
_entity.id
_entity.type
_entity.pdbx_description
1 polymer ?
#
loop_
_entity_poly.entity_id
_entity_poly.type
_entity_poly.pdbx_seq_one_letter_code
_entity_poly.pdbx_strand_id
1 'polypeptide(L)'
;MKSIRKKGFSVIEILVGLAIMGLLMSIILPAIRKQFQIFQKEESKNSIVQEWTMAENMIRQEFLDADIVFSTSGLSKNINTLNCNVVIYHNDVKNKKDGKYVRYVIYDFKDKCIRRRSCSTNNYLSLPIVSRQVKLGEFQGYNPVLTNIKNVDTQLDGNVLTFFIEGEQGNKVEWKIFLRNYIKVQNI
;
A
#
# COMPACT_ATOMS: atom_id res chain seq x y z
N MET A 1 -62.27 -41.98 -22.75
CA MET A 1 -61.03 -41.40 -22.19
C MET A 1 -60.11 -41.01 -23.33
N LYS A 2 -59.80 -39.71 -23.52
CA LYS A 2 -58.86 -39.24 -24.55
C LYS A 2 -57.44 -39.61 -24.11
N SER A 3 -56.83 -40.56 -24.82
CA SER A 3 -55.41 -40.90 -24.70
C SER A 3 -54.56 -39.71 -25.17
N ILE A 4 -53.93 -39.00 -24.23
CA ILE A 4 -52.93 -37.99 -24.52
C ILE A 4 -51.66 -38.74 -24.91
N ARG A 5 -51.46 -39.00 -26.21
CA ARG A 5 -50.18 -39.49 -26.73
C ARG A 5 -49.13 -38.42 -26.46
N LYS A 6 -48.23 -38.68 -25.50
CA LYS A 6 -47.01 -37.89 -25.32
C LYS A 6 -46.15 -38.05 -26.59
N LYS A 7 -46.12 -37.01 -27.44
CA LYS A 7 -45.20 -36.96 -28.59
C LYS A 7 -43.79 -36.76 -28.03
N GLY A 8 -42.94 -37.78 -28.16
CA GLY A 8 -41.50 -37.65 -27.86
C GLY A 8 -40.80 -36.82 -28.94
N PHE A 9 -39.78 -36.07 -28.54
CA PHE A 9 -38.95 -35.30 -29.47
C PHE A 9 -38.20 -36.21 -30.43
N SER A 10 -38.12 -35.80 -31.69
CA SER A 10 -37.32 -36.47 -32.71
C SER A 10 -35.82 -36.21 -32.46
N VAL A 11 -34.96 -37.18 -32.77
CA VAL A 11 -33.49 -37.01 -32.76
C VAL A 11 -33.06 -35.81 -33.62
N ILE A 12 -33.76 -35.56 -34.72
CA ILE A 12 -33.50 -34.42 -35.61
C ILE A 12 -33.83 -33.10 -34.92
N GLU A 13 -34.93 -33.01 -34.18
CA GLU A 13 -35.30 -31.80 -33.43
C GLU A 13 -34.25 -31.46 -32.35
N ILE A 14 -33.67 -32.49 -31.72
CA ILE A 14 -32.59 -32.32 -30.75
C ILE A 14 -31.32 -31.78 -31.42
N LEU A 15 -30.92 -32.34 -32.57
CA LEU A 15 -29.75 -31.90 -33.31
C LEU A 15 -29.90 -30.45 -33.81
N VAL A 16 -31.07 -30.09 -34.33
CA VAL A 16 -31.37 -28.71 -34.75
C VAL A 16 -31.35 -27.76 -33.55
N GLY A 17 -31.92 -28.16 -32.41
CA GLY A 17 -31.87 -27.37 -31.18
C GLY A 17 -30.44 -27.13 -30.69
N LEU A 18 -29.59 -28.16 -30.72
CA LEU A 18 -28.17 -28.03 -30.35
C LEU A 18 -27.40 -27.13 -31.32
N ALA A 19 -27.67 -27.22 -32.62
CA ALA A 19 -27.05 -26.36 -33.63
C ALA A 19 -27.40 -24.88 -33.43
N ILE A 20 -28.67 -24.58 -33.15
CA ILE A 20 -29.12 -23.21 -32.84
C ILE A 20 -28.49 -22.70 -31.54
N MET A 21 -28.44 -23.53 -30.49
CA MET A 21 -27.78 -23.17 -29.24
C MET A 21 -26.28 -22.90 -29.43
N GLY A 22 -25.58 -23.69 -30.24
CA GLY A 22 -24.18 -23.45 -30.57
C GLY A 22 -23.96 -22.12 -31.30
N LEU A 23 -24.82 -21.80 -32.26
CA LEU A 23 -24.80 -20.53 -32.99
C LEU A 23 -25.01 -19.33 -32.05
N LEU A 24 -26.03 -19.39 -31.20
CA LEU A 24 -26.33 -18.37 -30.21
C LEU A 24 -25.16 -18.18 -29.22
N MET A 25 -24.59 -19.28 -28.72
CA MET A 25 -23.45 -19.22 -27.81
C MET A 25 -22.20 -18.64 -28.48
N SER A 26 -21.97 -18.87 -29.78
CA SER A 26 -20.82 -18.28 -30.49
C SER A 26 -20.90 -16.76 -30.58
N ILE A 27 -22.11 -16.20 -30.63
CA ILE A 27 -22.36 -14.75 -30.67
C ILE A 27 -22.26 -14.15 -29.26
N ILE A 28 -22.77 -14.85 -28.25
CA ILE A 28 -22.87 -14.34 -26.87
C ILE A 28 -21.54 -14.45 -26.11
N LEU A 29 -20.78 -15.53 -26.30
CA LEU A 29 -19.52 -15.76 -25.56
C LEU A 29 -18.52 -14.58 -25.64
N PRO A 30 -18.25 -13.98 -26.82
CA PRO A 30 -17.33 -12.86 -26.94
C PRO A 30 -17.76 -11.64 -26.12
N ALA A 31 -19.06 -11.34 -26.10
CA ALA A 31 -19.60 -10.22 -25.33
C ALA A 31 -19.43 -10.45 -23.83
N ILE A 32 -19.77 -11.66 -23.35
CA ILE A 32 -19.58 -12.07 -21.96
C ILE A 32 -18.10 -11.99 -21.56
N ARG A 33 -17.18 -12.51 -22.38
CA ARG A 33 -15.73 -12.44 -22.11
C ARG A 33 -15.22 -11.02 -22.00
N LYS A 34 -15.63 -10.12 -22.90
CA LYS A 34 -15.26 -8.70 -22.84
C LYS A 34 -15.77 -8.06 -21.55
N GLN A 35 -17.00 -8.37 -21.15
CA GLN A 35 -17.60 -7.81 -19.95
C GLN A 35 -16.87 -8.29 -18.67
N PHE A 36 -16.54 -9.58 -18.58
CA PHE A 36 -15.72 -10.09 -17.47
C PHE A 36 -14.32 -9.44 -17.40
N GLN A 37 -13.68 -9.20 -18.54
CA GLN A 37 -12.38 -8.51 -18.57
C GLN A 37 -12.48 -7.06 -18.08
N ILE A 38 -13.56 -6.36 -18.43
CA ILE A 38 -13.83 -5.01 -17.95
C ILE A 38 -14.04 -5.03 -16.44
N PHE A 39 -14.90 -5.94 -15.94
CA PHE A 39 -15.14 -6.08 -14.49
C PHE A 39 -13.87 -6.37 -13.70
N GLN A 40 -13.04 -7.32 -14.14
CA GLN A 40 -11.76 -7.62 -13.47
C GLN A 40 -10.80 -6.40 -13.48
N LYS A 41 -10.81 -5.62 -14.57
CA LYS A 41 -10.00 -4.41 -14.69
C LYS A 41 -10.51 -3.28 -13.78
N GLU A 42 -11.82 -3.17 -13.58
CA GLU A 42 -12.41 -2.19 -12.66
C GLU A 42 -12.21 -2.59 -11.20
N GLU A 43 -12.38 -3.86 -10.87
CA GLU A 43 -12.17 -4.40 -9.53
C GLU A 43 -10.72 -4.24 -9.09
N SER A 44 -9.76 -4.56 -9.97
CA SER A 44 -8.33 -4.34 -9.70
C SER A 44 -7.96 -2.85 -9.56
N LYS A 45 -8.60 -1.95 -10.31
CA LYS A 45 -8.39 -0.50 -10.11
C LYS A 45 -8.92 -0.05 -8.75
N ASN A 46 -10.10 -0.51 -8.36
CA ASN A 46 -10.70 -0.13 -7.09
C ASN A 46 -9.89 -0.66 -5.90
N SER A 47 -9.37 -1.88 -5.96
CA SER A 47 -8.52 -2.42 -4.90
C SER A 47 -7.20 -1.66 -4.76
N ILE A 48 -6.56 -1.27 -5.87
CA ILE A 48 -5.36 -0.44 -5.86
C ILE A 48 -5.66 0.92 -5.22
N VAL A 49 -6.73 1.59 -5.63
CA VAL A 49 -7.11 2.91 -5.06
C VAL A 49 -7.36 2.80 -3.55
N GLN A 50 -8.01 1.72 -3.09
CA GLN A 50 -8.25 1.49 -1.67
C GLN A 50 -6.94 1.25 -0.90
N GLU A 51 -6.04 0.39 -1.40
CA GLU A 51 -4.73 0.15 -0.79
C GLU A 51 -3.93 1.45 -0.67
N TRP A 52 -3.91 2.25 -1.74
CA TRP A 52 -3.19 3.53 -1.78
C TRP A 52 -3.78 4.52 -0.78
N THR A 53 -5.10 4.61 -0.70
CA THR A 53 -5.79 5.50 0.25
C THR A 53 -5.55 5.07 1.71
N MET A 54 -5.56 3.77 1.99
CA MET A 54 -5.27 3.24 3.33
C MET A 54 -3.83 3.51 3.74
N ALA A 55 -2.87 3.28 2.83
CA ALA A 55 -1.46 3.57 3.03
C ALA A 55 -1.22 5.07 3.29
N GLU A 56 -1.83 5.94 2.48
CA GLU A 56 -1.76 7.39 2.67
C GLU A 56 -2.28 7.78 4.06
N ASN A 57 -3.48 7.33 4.42
CA ASN A 57 -4.10 7.67 5.70
C ASN A 57 -3.27 7.18 6.88
N MET A 58 -2.74 5.95 6.81
CA MET A 58 -1.89 5.41 7.87
C MET A 58 -0.62 6.23 8.04
N ILE A 59 0.13 6.48 6.96
CA ILE A 59 1.36 7.28 7.01
C ILE A 59 1.05 8.70 7.49
N ARG A 60 0.00 9.33 6.94
CA ARG A 60 -0.45 10.67 7.34
C ARG A 60 -0.76 10.75 8.82
N GLN A 61 -1.51 9.80 9.37
CA GLN A 61 -1.81 9.77 10.81
C GLN A 61 -0.54 9.59 11.64
N GLU A 62 0.38 8.72 11.22
CA GLU A 62 1.64 8.53 11.94
C GLU A 62 2.47 9.81 12.01
N PHE A 63 2.55 10.59 10.92
CA PHE A 63 3.23 11.88 10.92
C PHE A 63 2.47 12.98 11.69
N LEU A 64 1.14 12.90 11.79
CA LEU A 64 0.33 13.85 12.55
C LEU A 64 0.41 13.61 14.06
N ASP A 65 0.41 12.33 14.46
CA ASP A 65 0.53 11.89 15.86
C ASP A 65 1.98 11.96 16.38
N ALA A 66 2.93 12.24 15.49
CA ALA A 66 4.34 12.39 15.81
C ALA A 66 4.59 13.56 16.77
N ASP A 67 5.28 13.30 17.88
CA ASP A 67 5.81 14.39 18.70
C ASP A 67 6.98 15.09 18.00
N ILE A 68 7.82 14.32 17.29
CA ILE A 68 8.97 14.85 16.56
C ILE A 68 9.14 14.10 15.24
N VAL A 69 9.40 14.85 14.16
CA VAL A 69 9.72 14.32 12.83
C VAL A 69 11.12 14.75 12.42
N PHE A 70 11.95 13.80 11.99
CA PHE A 70 13.31 14.06 11.49
C PHE A 70 13.49 13.73 10.01
N SER A 71 14.27 14.59 9.35
CA SER A 71 14.79 14.32 8.01
C SER A 71 15.92 13.27 8.06
N THR A 72 15.91 12.36 7.09
CA THR A 72 17.00 11.41 6.84
C THR A 72 17.84 11.76 5.63
N SER A 73 17.62 12.93 5.02
CA SER A 73 18.37 13.41 3.85
C SER A 73 19.90 13.48 4.05
N GLY A 74 20.40 13.46 5.29
CA GLY A 74 21.83 13.38 5.63
C GLY A 74 22.29 12.03 6.20
N LEU A 75 21.38 11.09 6.47
CA LEU A 75 21.69 9.81 7.15
C LEU A 75 22.14 8.76 6.13
N SER A 76 23.41 8.85 5.71
CA SER A 76 24.17 7.84 4.94
C SER A 76 23.56 7.36 3.61
N LYS A 77 24.31 7.55 2.52
CA LYS A 77 24.01 7.07 1.14
C LYS A 77 23.61 5.59 0.98
N ASN A 78 23.78 4.76 2.01
CA ASN A 78 23.51 3.31 1.96
C ASN A 78 22.14 2.90 2.53
N ILE A 79 21.32 3.84 3.00
CA ILE A 79 19.99 3.53 3.49
C ILE A 79 18.98 4.01 2.43
N ASN A 80 18.23 3.08 1.82
CA ASN A 80 17.11 3.39 0.92
C ASN A 80 15.88 3.94 1.70
N THR A 81 16.14 4.86 2.62
CA THR A 81 15.14 5.59 3.38
C THR A 81 14.51 6.66 2.51
N LEU A 82 13.19 6.80 2.62
CA LEU A 82 12.47 7.99 2.16
C LEU A 82 12.99 9.24 2.90
N ASN A 83 13.02 10.43 2.29
CA ASN A 83 13.81 11.58 2.77
C ASN A 83 13.42 12.10 4.18
N CYS A 84 12.24 11.76 4.70
CA CYS A 84 11.81 12.05 6.07
C CYS A 84 11.16 10.82 6.66
N ASN A 85 11.70 10.33 7.77
CA ASN A 85 11.32 9.00 8.21
C ASN A 85 11.21 8.80 9.68
N VAL A 86 12.04 9.46 10.50
CA VAL A 86 12.07 9.14 11.92
C VAL A 86 10.95 9.91 12.60
N VAL A 87 9.88 9.20 12.89
CA VAL A 87 8.80 9.68 13.76
C VAL A 87 9.08 9.19 15.17
N ILE A 88 9.06 10.11 16.13
CA ILE A 88 9.22 9.80 17.56
C ILE A 88 7.90 10.05 18.29
N TYR A 89 7.47 9.05 19.07
CA TYR A 89 6.39 9.17 20.05
C TYR A 89 6.94 9.14 21.48
N HIS A 90 6.50 10.06 22.33
CA HIS A 90 6.72 10.15 23.76
C HIS A 90 5.42 9.81 24.48
N ASN A 91 5.43 8.69 25.21
CA ASN A 91 4.28 8.06 25.88
C ASN A 91 3.47 7.14 24.97
N ASP A 92 3.90 5.88 24.86
CA ASP A 92 2.95 4.82 24.54
C ASP A 92 2.04 4.61 25.78
N VAL A 93 0.84 5.18 25.71
CA VAL A 93 -0.11 5.33 26.85
C VAL A 93 -0.66 3.98 27.36
N LYS A 94 -0.31 2.85 26.74
CA LYS A 94 -0.94 1.55 27.04
C LYS A 94 -0.29 0.74 28.17
N ASN A 95 0.90 1.07 28.66
CA ASN A 95 1.49 0.41 29.82
C ASN A 95 2.09 1.42 30.80
N LYS A 96 1.22 2.03 31.61
CA LYS A 96 1.53 2.95 32.72
C LYS A 96 2.23 2.25 33.91
N LYS A 97 3.27 1.48 33.67
CA LYS A 97 4.17 0.98 34.72
C LYS A 97 5.61 1.31 34.33
N ASP A 98 6.07 2.46 34.83
CA ASP A 98 7.48 2.76 35.15
C ASP A 98 8.49 3.21 34.08
N GLY A 99 8.11 3.83 32.96
CA GLY A 99 9.14 4.41 32.08
C GLY A 99 8.68 5.36 30.98
N LYS A 100 9.59 6.24 30.55
CA LYS A 100 9.48 6.98 29.28
C LYS A 100 9.73 5.98 28.14
N TYR A 101 8.70 5.68 27.37
CA TYR A 101 8.82 4.84 26.17
C TYR A 101 8.88 5.72 24.93
N VAL A 102 9.88 5.45 24.10
CA VAL A 102 10.15 6.15 22.85
C VAL A 102 9.99 5.17 21.70
N ARG A 103 9.06 5.44 20.80
CA ARG A 103 8.86 4.64 19.58
C ARG A 103 9.39 5.39 18.38
N TYR A 104 10.28 4.74 17.63
CA TYR A 104 10.83 5.19 16.35
C TYR A 104 10.09 4.46 15.24
N VAL A 105 9.57 5.19 14.27
CA VAL A 105 9.08 4.64 13.00
C VAL A 105 9.94 5.15 11.88
N ILE A 106 10.17 4.34 10.84
CA ILE A 106 10.99 4.65 9.66
C ILE A 106 10.36 4.01 8.44
N TYR A 107 10.31 4.72 7.30
CA TYR A 107 9.83 4.18 6.03
C TYR A 107 10.96 3.99 5.00
N ASP A 108 11.09 2.81 4.43
CA ASP A 108 12.07 2.53 3.38
C ASP A 108 11.41 2.00 2.10
N PHE A 109 12.04 2.28 0.96
CA PHE A 109 11.62 1.74 -0.32
C PHE A 109 12.57 0.62 -0.74
N LYS A 110 12.06 -0.61 -0.73
CA LYS A 110 12.81 -1.81 -1.11
C LYS A 110 11.90 -2.89 -1.65
N ASP A 111 12.41 -3.67 -2.60
CA ASP A 111 11.72 -4.73 -3.35
C ASP A 111 10.29 -4.31 -3.75
N LYS A 112 10.19 -3.14 -4.40
CA LYS A 112 8.94 -2.59 -4.96
C LYS A 112 7.83 -2.31 -3.94
N CYS A 113 8.20 -2.10 -2.68
CA CYS A 113 7.26 -1.81 -1.60
C CYS A 113 7.75 -0.63 -0.77
N ILE A 114 6.82 0.22 -0.32
CA ILE A 114 7.05 1.10 0.84
C ILE A 114 6.88 0.23 2.07
N ARG A 115 7.90 0.22 2.91
CA ARG A 115 7.97 -0.59 4.12
C ARG A 115 8.00 0.31 5.32
N ARG A 116 7.29 -0.10 6.36
CA ARG A 116 7.33 0.52 7.67
C ARG A 116 8.15 -0.36 8.61
N ARG A 117 9.13 0.25 9.25
CA ARG A 117 9.92 -0.36 10.32
C ARG A 117 9.67 0.43 11.60
N SER A 118 9.52 -0.26 12.72
CA SER A 118 9.42 0.44 14.01
C SER A 118 10.23 -0.25 15.09
N CYS A 119 10.78 0.54 16.00
CA CYS A 119 11.52 0.09 17.17
C CYS A 119 11.00 0.88 18.38
N SER A 120 10.87 0.22 19.53
CA SER A 120 10.47 0.85 20.79
C SER A 120 11.58 0.65 21.81
N THR A 121 11.93 1.70 22.54
CA THR A 121 13.00 1.69 23.54
C THR A 121 12.69 2.65 24.68
N ASN A 122 13.31 2.43 25.84
CA ASN A 122 13.16 3.29 27.02
C ASN A 122 14.13 4.49 26.99
N ASN A 123 15.05 4.52 26.03
CA ASN A 123 16.09 5.52 25.91
C ASN A 123 15.91 6.35 24.63
N TYR A 124 16.22 7.65 24.71
CA TYR A 124 16.43 8.43 23.50
C TYR A 124 17.68 7.91 22.78
N LEU A 125 17.50 7.57 21.51
CA LEU A 125 18.58 7.21 20.62
C LEU A 125 19.01 8.49 19.92
N SER A 126 20.30 8.80 19.93
CA SER A 126 20.81 9.86 19.06
C SER A 126 20.62 9.45 17.59
N LEU A 127 20.39 10.42 16.71
CA LEU A 127 20.15 10.16 15.28
C LEU A 127 21.22 9.29 14.60
N PRO A 128 22.54 9.44 14.92
CA PRO A 128 23.55 8.52 14.42
C PRO A 128 23.34 7.08 14.90
N ILE A 129 22.89 6.88 16.15
CA ILE A 129 22.55 5.55 16.69
C ILE A 129 21.29 5.00 16.03
N VAL A 130 20.27 5.83 15.80
CA VAL A 130 19.07 5.43 15.02
C VAL A 130 19.48 4.91 13.66
N SER A 131 20.34 5.64 12.91
CA SER A 131 20.81 5.15 11.61
C SER A 131 21.66 3.89 11.68
N ARG A 132 22.45 3.72 12.75
CA ARG A 132 23.25 2.52 12.97
C ARG A 132 22.35 1.32 13.27
N GLN A 133 21.31 1.48 14.07
CA GLN A 133 20.34 0.43 14.38
C GLN A 133 19.45 0.08 13.18
N VAL A 134 19.11 1.06 12.33
CA VAL A 134 18.51 0.83 11.01
C VAL A 134 19.42 -0.03 10.13
N LYS A 135 20.73 0.27 10.11
CA LYS A 135 21.73 -0.49 9.34
C LYS A 135 21.99 -1.89 9.91
N LEU A 136 21.96 -2.05 11.23
CA LEU A 136 22.26 -3.31 11.92
C LEU A 136 21.07 -4.27 11.99
N GLY A 137 19.88 -3.88 11.50
CA GLY A 137 18.72 -4.77 11.46
C GLY A 137 18.05 -4.99 12.83
N GLU A 138 18.31 -4.12 13.81
CA GLU A 138 17.66 -4.19 15.13
C GLU A 138 16.19 -3.73 15.08
N PHE A 139 15.76 -3.09 14.00
CA PHE A 139 14.35 -3.01 13.64
C PHE A 139 13.88 -4.39 13.16
N GLN A 140 13.44 -5.23 14.09
CA GLN A 140 12.95 -6.57 13.78
C GLN A 140 11.63 -6.48 12.98
N GLY A 141 11.64 -7.05 11.77
CA GLY A 141 10.49 -7.10 10.88
C GLY A 141 10.26 -5.82 10.08
N TYR A 142 9.67 -5.99 8.89
CA TYR A 142 9.12 -4.88 8.11
C TYR A 142 7.65 -5.16 7.84
N ASN A 143 6.83 -4.12 7.87
CA ASN A 143 5.45 -4.21 7.44
C ASN A 143 5.34 -3.53 6.06
N PRO A 144 5.05 -4.26 4.97
CA PRO A 144 4.76 -3.62 3.69
C PRO A 144 3.49 -2.77 3.84
N VAL A 145 3.62 -1.48 3.60
CA VAL A 145 2.51 -0.51 3.70
C VAL A 145 1.81 -0.37 2.35
N LEU A 146 2.61 -0.35 1.30
CA LEU A 146 2.14 -0.20 -0.07
C LEU A 146 3.01 -1.08 -0.97
N THR A 147 2.36 -1.87 -1.82
CA THR A 147 3.00 -2.83 -2.72
C THR A 147 2.85 -2.44 -4.19
N ASN A 148 3.51 -3.17 -5.09
CA ASN A 148 3.44 -2.97 -6.54
C ASN A 148 3.88 -1.56 -6.98
N ILE A 149 4.94 -1.05 -6.35
CA ILE A 149 5.50 0.27 -6.61
C ILE A 149 6.75 0.15 -7.47
N LYS A 150 6.77 0.90 -8.57
CA LYS A 150 7.92 1.01 -9.45
C LYS A 150 8.95 2.01 -8.92
N ASN A 151 8.49 3.17 -8.47
CA ASN A 151 9.37 4.22 -7.94
C ASN A 151 8.69 5.01 -6.83
N VAL A 152 9.49 5.48 -5.88
CA VAL A 152 9.08 6.47 -4.87
C VAL A 152 10.15 7.53 -4.80
N ASP A 153 9.74 8.77 -5.05
CA ASP A 153 10.55 9.94 -4.73
C ASP A 153 9.90 10.72 -3.59
N THR A 154 10.71 11.41 -2.80
CA THR A 154 10.22 12.19 -1.67
C THR A 154 10.89 13.55 -1.64
N GLN A 155 10.10 14.59 -1.43
CA GLN A 155 10.59 15.95 -1.31
C GLN A 155 10.11 16.55 0.00
N LEU A 156 11.00 17.27 0.68
CA LEU A 156 10.67 18.04 1.86
C LEU A 156 10.86 19.52 1.55
N ASP A 157 9.78 20.29 1.61
CA ASP A 157 9.78 21.73 1.44
C ASP A 157 9.16 22.39 2.68
N GLY A 158 10.00 23.03 3.50
CA GLY A 158 9.62 23.53 4.82
C GLY A 158 9.02 22.42 5.70
N ASN A 159 7.74 22.55 6.01
CA ASN A 159 6.96 21.60 6.81
C ASN A 159 6.10 20.66 5.97
N VAL A 160 6.28 20.62 4.65
CA VAL A 160 5.50 19.76 3.76
C VAL A 160 6.38 18.64 3.23
N LEU A 161 6.01 17.41 3.58
CA LEU A 161 6.59 16.19 3.02
C LEU A 161 5.70 15.70 1.88
N THR A 162 6.28 15.64 0.69
CA THR A 162 5.62 15.18 -0.53
C THR A 162 6.18 13.82 -0.94
N PHE A 163 5.32 12.84 -1.16
CA PHE A 163 5.67 11.56 -1.77
C PHE A 163 5.17 11.53 -3.21
N PHE A 164 6.06 11.25 -4.15
CA PHE A 164 5.74 10.99 -5.55
C PHE A 164 5.86 9.49 -5.79
N ILE A 165 4.73 8.80 -5.91
CA ILE A 165 4.68 7.33 -5.99
C ILE A 165 4.22 6.93 -7.39
N GLU A 166 4.99 6.08 -8.05
CA GLU A 166 4.65 5.47 -9.33
C GLU A 166 4.44 3.96 -9.14
N GLY A 167 3.24 3.48 -9.43
CA GLY A 167 2.88 2.06 -9.41
C GLY A 167 3.38 1.32 -10.65
N GLU A 168 3.50 -0.01 -10.57
CA GLU A 168 3.94 -0.84 -11.72
C GLU A 168 3.03 -0.74 -12.94
N GLN A 169 1.74 -0.46 -12.72
CA GLN A 169 0.75 -0.28 -13.78
C GLN A 169 0.79 1.14 -14.39
N GLY A 170 1.75 1.98 -14.00
CA GLY A 170 1.91 3.35 -14.50
C GLY A 170 1.03 4.40 -13.79
N ASN A 171 0.25 3.99 -12.78
CA ASN A 171 -0.49 4.92 -11.93
C ASN A 171 0.48 5.80 -11.15
N LYS A 172 0.19 7.10 -11.05
CA LYS A 172 1.01 8.06 -10.30
C LYS A 172 0.14 8.78 -9.29
N VAL A 173 0.67 8.95 -8.08
CA VAL A 173 0.02 9.76 -7.04
C VAL A 173 1.05 10.65 -6.37
N GLU A 174 0.55 11.79 -5.91
CA GLU A 174 1.28 12.74 -5.08
C GLU A 174 0.60 12.80 -3.72
N TRP A 175 1.29 12.41 -2.66
CA TRP A 175 0.80 12.53 -1.28
C TRP A 175 1.50 13.68 -0.57
N LYS A 176 0.72 14.64 -0.06
CA LYS A 176 1.23 15.78 0.71
C LYS A 176 0.87 15.66 2.18
N ILE A 177 1.88 15.63 3.02
CA ILE A 177 1.75 15.52 4.47
C ILE A 177 2.32 16.78 5.11
N PHE A 178 1.47 17.47 5.88
CA PHE A 178 1.87 18.66 6.64
C PHE A 178 2.39 18.24 8.01
N LEU A 179 3.67 18.51 8.27
CA LEU A 179 4.36 18.19 9.49
C LEU A 179 4.13 19.30 10.52
N ARG A 180 3.55 18.96 11.67
CA ARG A 180 3.33 19.94 12.76
C ARG A 180 4.61 20.22 13.57
N ASN A 181 5.37 19.17 13.87
CA ASN A 181 6.54 19.23 14.74
C ASN A 181 7.81 18.78 14.00
N TYR A 182 8.10 19.44 12.88
CA TYR A 182 9.30 19.15 12.10
C TYR A 182 10.54 19.79 12.72
N ILE A 183 11.54 18.97 13.02
CA ILE A 183 12.87 19.44 13.43
C ILE A 183 13.86 19.13 12.32
N LYS A 184 14.32 20.18 11.63
CA LYS A 184 15.40 20.07 10.66
C LYS A 184 16.70 19.82 11.41
N VAL A 185 17.20 18.58 11.36
CA VAL A 185 18.54 18.28 11.85
C VAL A 185 19.51 18.77 10.79
N GLN A 186 20.18 19.88 11.11
CA GLN A 186 21.38 20.27 10.38
C GLN A 186 22.49 19.29 10.79
N ASN A 187 23.24 18.80 9.79
CA ASN A 187 24.25 17.76 9.88
C ASN A 187 25.06 17.81 11.20
N ILE A 188 25.13 16.66 11.88
CA ILE A 188 26.23 16.32 12.80
C ILE A 188 27.31 15.64 11.96
#